data_AF-A0A9D8G8E9-F1
#
_entry.id   AF-A0A9D8G8E9-F1
#
_cell.length_a   1.000
_cell.length_b   1.000
_cell.length_c   1.000
_cell.angle_alpha   90.00
_cell.angle_beta   90.00
_cell.angle_gamma   90.00
#
_symmetry.space_group_name_H-M   'P 1'
#
loop_
_entity.id
_entity.type
_entity.pdbx_description
1 polymer ?
#
loop_
_entity_poly.entity_id
_entity_poly.type
_entity_poly.pdbx_seq_one_letter_code
_entity_poly.pdbx_strand_id
1 'polypeptide(L)' 'MRNIYLIKDLSRRSGNSIHTIKYYLKIGLLHEIGRSPETNFRYFDDSSLGALQKIRRLRQEGKSISQIKDEVPVSEK' A
#
# COMPACT_ATOMS: atom_id res chain seq x y z
N MET A 1 -7.08 13.52 -11.58
CA MET A 1 -8.14 12.65 -11.02
C MET A 1 -7.47 11.66 -10.07
N ARG A 2 -7.90 11.59 -8.80
CA ARG A 2 -7.45 10.53 -7.87
C ARG A 2 -8.36 9.33 -8.08
N ASN A 3 -7.81 8.18 -8.45
CA ASN A 3 -8.56 6.94 -8.50
C ASN A 3 -8.64 6.35 -7.10
N ILE A 4 -9.79 5.77 -6.78
CA ILE A 4 -9.99 5.04 -5.53
C ILE A 4 -9.93 3.55 -5.83
N TYR A 5 -9.16 2.84 -5.02
CA TYR A 5 -8.90 1.42 -5.10
C TYR A 5 -9.31 0.74 -3.80
N LEU A 6 -9.84 -0.47 -3.91
CA LEU A 6 -10.00 -1.37 -2.79
C LEU A 6 -8.73 -2.20 -2.61
N ILE A 7 -8.63 -2.89 -1.47
CA ILE A 7 -7.51 -3.81 -1.20
C ILE A 7 -7.36 -4.90 -2.28
N LYS A 8 -8.48 -5.33 -2.89
CA LYS A 8 -8.49 -6.31 -3.98
C LYS A 8 -7.88 -5.72 -5.26
N ASP A 9 -8.21 -4.48 -5.60
CA ASP A 9 -7.64 -3.76 -6.74
C ASP A 9 -6.13 -3.54 -6.57
N LEU A 10 -5.70 -3.09 -5.38
CA LEU A 10 -4.28 -2.97 -5.06
C LEU A 10 -3.55 -4.30 -5.20
N SER A 11 -4.16 -5.40 -4.73
CA SER A 11 -3.57 -6.72 -4.85
C SER A 11 -3.36 -7.12 -6.32
N ARG A 12 -4.39 -6.90 -7.14
CA ARG A 12 -4.34 -7.24 -8.57
C ARG A 12 -3.36 -6.35 -9.36
N ARG A 13 -3.33 -5.04 -9.07
CA ARG A 13 -2.50 -4.06 -9.79
C ARG A 13 -1.05 -4.06 -9.35
N SER A 14 -0.79 -4.20 -8.05
CA SER A 14 0.57 -4.25 -7.53
C SER A 14 1.19 -5.64 -7.66
N GLY A 15 0.36 -6.68 -7.83
CA GLY A 15 0.76 -8.09 -7.75
C GLY A 15 1.26 -8.51 -6.37
N ASN A 16 0.92 -7.73 -5.34
CA ASN A 16 1.11 -8.11 -3.95
C ASN A 16 -0.11 -8.87 -3.46
N SER A 17 0.07 -9.92 -2.66
CA SER A 17 -1.07 -10.61 -2.05
C SER A 17 -1.81 -9.68 -1.08
N ILE A 18 -3.12 -9.88 -0.94
CA ILE A 18 -3.95 -9.18 0.05
C ILE A 18 -3.33 -9.27 1.46
N HIS A 19 -2.75 -10.43 1.79
CA HIS A 19 -2.08 -10.63 3.07
C HIS A 19 -0.87 -9.70 3.24
N THR A 20 -0.05 -9.53 2.20
CA THR A 20 1.10 -8.61 2.19
C THR A 20 0.65 -7.17 2.41
N ILE A 21 -0.42 -6.76 1.74
CA ILE A 21 -0.98 -5.41 1.91
C ILE A 21 -1.49 -5.21 3.34
N LYS A 22 -2.22 -6.18 3.91
CA LYS A 22 -2.65 -6.16 5.31
C LYS A 22 -1.48 -6.09 6.28
N TYR A 23 -0.40 -6.82 6.00
CA TYR A 23 0.82 -6.80 6.78
C TYR A 23 1.45 -5.40 6.75
N TYR A 24 1.55 -4.76 5.58
CA TYR A 24 2.07 -3.40 5.45
C TYR A 24 1.22 -2.37 6.17
N LEU A 25 -0.11 -2.52 6.17
CA LEU A 25 -1.00 -1.69 6.99
C LEU A 25 -0.76 -1.89 8.49
N LYS A 26 -0.54 -3.14 8.92
CA LYS A 26 -0.32 -3.47 10.34
C LYS A 26 0.98 -2.86 10.89
N ILE A 27 2.03 -2.78 10.08
CA ILE A 27 3.34 -2.22 10.48
C ILE A 27 3.46 -0.71 10.21
N GLY A 28 2.41 -0.08 9.68
CA GLY A 28 2.39 1.34 9.32
C GLY A 28 3.25 1.69 8.10
N LEU A 29 3.49 0.73 7.20
CA LEU A 29 4.20 0.96 5.94
C LEU A 29 3.26 1.46 4.83
N LEU A 30 1.98 1.12 4.92
CA LEU A 30 0.94 1.59 4.01
C LEU A 30 -0.16 2.26 4.83
N HIS A 31 -0.72 3.35 4.31
CA HIS A 31 -1.88 4.01 4.91
C HIS A 31 -3.12 3.86 4.04
N GLU A 32 -4.26 3.75 4.69
CA GLU A 32 -5.58 3.86 4.07
C GLU A 32 -5.97 5.34 4.03
N ILE A 33 -6.55 5.81 2.92
CA ILE A 33 -7.04 7.20 2.80
C ILE A 33 -8.38 7.42 3.50
N GLY A 34 -9.09 6.34 3.80
CA GLY A 34 -10.34 6.43 4.51
C GLY A 34 -11.06 5.09 4.57
N ARG A 35 -12.11 5.08 5.40
CA ARG A 35 -13.03 3.96 5.53
C ARG A 35 -14.40 4.40 5.04
N SER A 36 -15.08 3.53 4.30
CA SER A 36 -16.48 3.77 3.96
C SER A 36 -17.31 3.74 5.24
N PRO A 37 -18.08 4.80 5.57
CA PRO A 37 -18.94 4.81 6.75
C PRO A 37 -20.02 3.72 6.70
N GLU A 38 -20.46 3.33 5.50
CA GLU A 38 -21.57 2.36 5.33
C GLU A 38 -21.11 0.90 5.30
N THR A 39 -19.88 0.62 4.85
CA THR A 39 -19.43 -0.75 4.56
C THR A 39 -18.12 -1.14 5.25
N ASN A 40 -17.51 -0.23 6.02
CA ASN A 40 -16.23 -0.43 6.71
C ASN A 40 -15.08 -0.87 5.78
N PHE A 41 -15.22 -0.73 4.45
CA PHE A 41 -14.17 -1.04 3.50
C PHE A 41 -13.07 0.01 3.54
N ARG A 42 -11.82 -0.46 3.42
CA ARG A 42 -10.63 0.37 3.35
C ARG A 42 -10.39 0.82 1.91
N TYR A 43 -10.22 2.12 1.73
CA TYR A 43 -9.91 2.72 0.44
C TYR A 43 -8.46 3.18 0.36
N PHE A 44 -7.95 3.14 -0.86
CA PHE A 44 -6.59 3.47 -1.25
C PHE A 44 -6.60 4.30 -2.52
N ASP A 45 -5.59 5.12 -2.75
CA ASP A 45 -5.44 5.88 -4.00
C ASP A 45 -4.23 5.42 -4.80
N ASP A 46 -3.96 6.14 -5.89
CA ASP A 46 -2.77 5.97 -6.71
C ASP A 46 -1.47 6.10 -5.89
N SER A 47 -1.41 6.92 -4.82
CA SER A 47 -0.23 7.01 -3.95
C SER A 47 0.05 5.69 -3.25
N SER A 48 -1.00 5.04 -2.73
CA SER A 48 -0.90 3.72 -2.09
C SER A 48 -0.45 2.64 -3.09
N LEU A 49 -0.94 2.72 -4.33
CA LEU A 49 -0.52 1.81 -5.39
C LEU A 49 0.95 2.01 -5.78
N GLY A 50 1.39 3.27 -5.92
CA GLY A 50 2.78 3.61 -6.21
C GLY A 50 3.74 3.15 -5.12
N ALA A 51 3.35 3.34 -3.85
CA ALA A 51 4.11 2.82 -2.71
C ALA A 51 4.27 1.29 -2.78
N LEU A 52 3.19 0.55 -3.04
CA LEU A 52 3.24 -0.91 -3.15
C LEU A 52 4.12 -1.41 -4.31
N GLN A 53 4.09 -0.74 -5.46
CA GLN A 53 4.96 -1.05 -6.59
C GLN A 53 6.43 -0.77 -6.26
N LYS A 54 6.72 0.36 -5.58
CA LYS A 54 8.07 0.70 -5.14
C LYS A 54 8.60 -0.29 -4.10
N ILE A 55 7.79 -0.65 -3.10
CA ILE A 55 8.12 -1.70 -2.11
C ILE A 55 8.47 -3.00 -2.82
N ARG A 56 7.67 -3.41 -3.81
CA ARG A 56 7.93 -4.64 -4.57
C ARG A 56 9.26 -4.60 -5.31
N ARG A 57 9.58 -3.48 -5.96
CA ARG A 57 10.87 -3.29 -6.65
C ARG A 57 12.05 -3.37 -5.67
N LEU A 58 11.97 -2.67 -4.55
CA LEU A 58 13.02 -2.69 -3.53
C LEU A 58 13.19 -4.09 -2.90
N ARG A 59 12.10 -4.85 -2.76
CA ARG A 59 12.14 -6.25 -2.33
C ARG A 59 12.85 -7.16 -3.33
N GLN A 60 12.70 -6.90 -4.63
CA GLN A 60 13.42 -7.62 -5.68
C GLN A 60 14.92 -7.27 -5.69
N GLU A 61 15.27 -6.06 -5.28
CA GLU A 61 16.66 -5.62 -5.08
C GLU A 61 17.30 -6.19 -3.81
N GLY A 62 16.56 -6.98 -3.01
CA GLY A 62 17.07 -7.61 -1.79
C GLY A 62 16.99 -6.73 -0.53
N LYS A 63 16.32 -5.58 -0.60
CA LYS A 63 16.14 -4.71 0.57
C LYS A 63 15.17 -5.31 1.58
N SER A 64 15.49 -5.09 2.85
CA SER A 64 14.62 -5.49 3.96
C SER A 64 13.43 -4.53 4.12
N ILE A 65 12.31 -5.04 4.65
CA ILE A 65 11.10 -4.22 4.89
C ILE A 65 11.41 -2.99 5.75
N SER A 66 12.32 -3.12 6.71
CA SER A 66 12.77 -2.03 7.57
C SER A 66 13.45 -0.89 6.79
N GLN A 67 14.30 -1.22 5.81
CA GLN A 67 14.95 -0.22 4.95
C GLN A 67 13.96 0.43 4.00
N ILE A 68 13.03 -0.37 3.47
CA ILE A 68 11.98 0.12 2.59
C ILE A 68 11.08 1.12 3.31
N LYS A 69 10.83 0.91 4.61
CA LYS A 69 10.07 1.86 5.44
C LYS A 69 10.76 3.22 5.56
N ASP A 70 12.09 3.24 5.54
CA ASP A 70 12.89 4.46 5.61
C ASP A 70 12.96 5.18 4.24
N GLU A 71 13.06 4.41 3.15
CA GLU A 71 13.20 4.94 1.79
C GLU A 71 11.90 5.26 1.04
N VAL A 72 10.77 4.71 1.49
CA VAL A 72 9.47 5.03 0.92
C VAL A 72 8.90 6.16 1.76
N PRO A 73 8.92 7.41 1.28
CA PRO A 73 8.20 8.49 1.93
C PRO A 73 6.74 8.09 1.88
N VAL A 74 6.19 7.71 3.02
CA VAL A 74 4.77 7.46 3.17
C VAL A 74 4.13 8.82 2.91
N SER A 75 3.58 9.01 1.69
CA SER A 75 3.12 10.31 1.19
C SER A 75 2.53 11.13 2.32
N GLU A 76 3.21 12.24 2.61
CA GLU A 76 2.80 13.19 3.62
C GLU A 76 1.34 13.59 3.37
N LYS A 77 0.62 13.65 4.50
CA LYS A 77 -0.69 14.29 4.75
C LYS A 77 -1.44 14.90 3.55
#